data_AF-A0A4Q3D4R6-F1
#
_entry.id   AF-A0A4Q3D4R6-F1
#
_cell.length_a   1.000
_cell.length_b   1.000
_cell.length_c   1.000
_cell.angle_alpha   90.00
_cell.angle_beta   90.00
_cell.angle_gamma   90.00
#
_symmetry.space_group_name_H-M   'P 1'
#
loop_
_entity.id
_entity.type
_entity.pdbx_description
1 polymer ?
#
loop_
_entity_poly.entity_id
_entity_poly.type
_entity_poly.pdbx_seq_one_letter_code
_entity_poly.pdbx_strand_id
1 'polypeptide(L)'
;MKKVLFLALTILTFVQCGKRKQHSIWKINGQEYSSNDVIVQEYRGVWTLKSNDKVRFALTFHGSALLTSGNFRITRREDLGMGKVSMGICIDTVCYGISSHQTKYVTAIINNKKAQYQMAHAWFVKFNNPNDSI
;
A
#
# COMPACT_ATOMS: atom_id res chain seq x y z
N MET A 1 -16.32 26.07 58.27
CA MET A 1 -15.40 26.74 57.32
C MET A 1 -14.35 25.69 56.93
N LYS A 2 -14.03 25.30 55.70
CA LYS A 2 -14.29 25.77 54.33
C LYS A 2 -14.55 24.53 53.45
N LYS A 3 -15.39 24.71 52.44
CA LYS A 3 -15.65 23.77 51.35
C LYS A 3 -14.46 23.79 50.37
N VAL A 4 -14.01 22.64 49.89
CA VAL A 4 -13.17 22.50 48.67
C VAL A 4 -13.71 21.28 47.93
N LEU A 5 -14.79 21.45 47.17
CA LEU A 5 -14.82 21.64 45.72
C LEU A 5 -14.17 20.50 44.91
N PHE A 6 -15.05 19.70 44.31
CA PHE A 6 -14.92 18.79 43.18
C PHE A 6 -13.81 19.14 42.16
N LEU A 7 -13.13 18.11 41.66
CA LEU A 7 -12.86 18.02 40.23
C LEU A 7 -13.01 16.56 39.77
N ALA A 8 -14.19 16.25 39.24
CA ALA A 8 -14.41 15.06 38.44
C ALA A 8 -13.57 15.20 37.17
N LEU A 9 -12.48 14.42 37.06
CA LEU A 9 -11.70 14.35 35.84
C LEU A 9 -12.47 13.48 34.84
N THR A 10 -13.44 14.10 34.17
CA THR A 10 -14.07 13.58 32.96
C THR A 10 -12.97 13.40 31.91
N ILE A 11 -12.50 12.17 31.74
CA ILE A 11 -11.70 11.78 30.59
C ILE A 11 -12.63 11.88 29.37
N LEU A 12 -12.63 13.04 28.73
CA LEU A 12 -13.16 13.24 27.39
C LEU A 12 -12.33 12.36 26.45
N THR A 13 -12.79 11.13 26.20
CA THR A 13 -12.37 10.38 25.04
C THR A 13 -12.93 11.09 23.83
N PHE A 14 -12.13 12.02 23.28
CA PHE A 14 -12.34 12.54 21.93
C PHE A 14 -12.20 11.37 20.96
N VAL A 15 -13.28 10.63 20.75
CA VAL A 15 -13.46 9.81 19.56
C VAL A 15 -13.61 10.80 18.42
N GLN A 16 -12.48 11.29 17.92
CA GLN A 16 -12.45 12.00 16.65
C GLN A 16 -12.79 10.95 15.59
N CYS A 17 -14.09 10.81 15.35
CA CYS A 17 -14.69 9.99 14.31
C CYS A 17 -14.43 10.63 12.93
N GLY A 18 -13.16 10.88 12.63
CA GLY A 18 -12.73 11.21 11.28
C GLY A 18 -12.75 9.95 10.43
N LYS A 19 -13.09 10.07 9.15
CA LYS A 19 -12.94 8.95 8.20
C LYS A 19 -11.48 8.48 8.26
N ARG A 20 -11.27 7.24 8.71
CA ARG A 20 -9.92 6.64 8.80
C ARG A 20 -9.32 6.63 7.39
N LYS A 21 -8.23 7.39 7.20
CA LYS A 21 -7.52 7.48 5.92
C LYS A 21 -7.03 6.08 5.50
N GLN A 22 -6.87 5.88 4.20
CA GLN A 22 -6.24 4.66 3.69
C GLN A 22 -4.79 4.64 4.18
N HIS A 23 -4.32 3.45 4.55
CA HIS A 23 -2.99 3.27 5.11
C HIS A 23 -2.29 2.09 4.45
N SER A 24 -0.97 2.11 4.51
CA SER A 24 -0.12 1.01 4.10
C SER A 24 1.09 0.89 5.01
N ILE A 25 1.61 -0.33 5.12
CA ILE A 25 2.83 -0.66 5.85
C ILE A 25 3.65 -1.59 4.96
N TRP A 26 4.94 -1.33 4.84
CA TRP A 26 5.85 -2.17 4.06
C TRP A 26 7.25 -2.13 4.66
N LYS A 27 8.09 -3.10 4.29
CA LYS A 27 9.47 -3.20 4.74
C LYS A 27 10.41 -3.29 3.54
N ILE A 28 11.52 -2.56 3.59
CA ILE A 28 12.59 -2.61 2.59
C ILE A 28 13.87 -2.90 3.36
N ASN A 29 14.57 -4.00 3.03
CA ASN A 29 15.81 -4.39 3.72
C ASN A 29 15.72 -4.35 5.27
N GLY A 30 14.58 -4.77 5.82
CA GLY A 30 14.32 -4.79 7.26
C GLY A 30 13.84 -3.47 7.88
N GLN A 31 13.97 -2.34 7.18
CA GLN A 31 13.44 -1.06 7.63
C GLN A 31 11.95 -0.94 7.33
N GLU A 32 11.15 -0.58 8.34
CA GLU A 32 9.71 -0.40 8.20
C GLU A 32 9.35 1.01 7.73
N TYR A 33 8.38 1.07 6.83
CA TYR A 33 7.79 2.28 6.28
C TYR A 33 6.28 2.18 6.39
N SER A 34 5.62 3.33 6.53
CA SER A 34 4.17 3.41 6.56
C SER A 34 3.69 4.70 5.92
N SER A 35 2.46 4.70 5.42
CA SER A 35 1.79 5.90 4.91
C SER A 35 0.35 5.93 5.37
N ASN A 36 -0.12 7.14 5.67
CA ASN A 36 -1.54 7.46 5.87
C ASN A 36 -2.08 8.36 4.73
N ASP A 37 -1.29 8.53 3.65
CA ASP A 37 -1.65 9.27 2.44
C ASP A 37 -1.66 8.34 1.22
N VAL A 38 -2.45 7.28 1.34
CA VAL A 38 -2.68 6.33 0.25
C VAL A 38 -3.88 6.76 -0.57
N ILE A 39 -3.68 6.88 -1.89
CA ILE A 39 -4.72 7.25 -2.83
C ILE A 39 -4.95 6.16 -3.87
N VAL A 40 -6.15 6.14 -4.43
CA VAL A 40 -6.50 5.34 -5.61
C VAL A 40 -6.65 6.30 -6.78
N GLN A 41 -5.92 6.03 -7.86
CA GLN A 41 -6.04 6.74 -9.12
C GLN A 41 -6.51 5.78 -10.21
N GLU A 42 -7.51 6.19 -10.98
CA GLU A 42 -7.97 5.48 -12.18
C GLU A 42 -7.54 6.28 -13.42
N TYR A 43 -7.00 5.58 -14.41
CA TYR A 43 -6.70 6.15 -15.72
C TYR A 43 -6.77 5.08 -16.81
N ARG A 44 -7.73 5.24 -17.74
CA ARG A 44 -7.89 4.37 -18.91
C ARG A 44 -8.01 2.88 -18.53
N GLY A 45 -8.77 2.54 -17.49
CA GLY A 45 -8.94 1.15 -17.05
C GLY A 45 -7.71 0.57 -16.33
N VAL A 46 -6.81 1.44 -15.87
CA VAL A 46 -5.71 1.10 -14.97
C VAL A 46 -5.98 1.75 -13.62
N TRP A 47 -6.05 0.93 -12.59
CA TRP A 47 -6.24 1.37 -11.21
C TRP A 47 -4.91 1.31 -10.48
N THR A 48 -4.48 2.41 -9.89
CA THR A 48 -3.22 2.50 -9.14
C THR A 48 -3.50 2.89 -7.70
N LEU A 49 -3.20 1.99 -6.77
CA LEU A 49 -3.12 2.29 -5.34
C LEU A 49 -1.69 2.72 -5.02
N LYS A 50 -1.48 3.95 -4.55
CA LYS A 50 -0.13 4.47 -4.30
C LYS A 50 -0.09 5.39 -3.09
N SER A 51 1.08 5.51 -2.47
CA SER A 51 1.35 6.58 -1.51
C SER A 51 2.09 7.75 -2.16
N ASN A 52 1.94 8.96 -1.61
CA ASN A 52 2.60 10.18 -2.13
C ASN A 52 3.88 10.56 -1.37
N ASP A 53 4.38 9.68 -0.51
CA ASP A 53 5.59 9.92 0.29
C ASP A 53 6.88 9.86 -0.57
N LYS A 54 8.00 10.31 0.02
CA LYS A 54 9.32 10.24 -0.63
C LYS A 54 9.76 8.79 -0.90
N VAL A 55 9.50 7.90 0.07
CA VAL A 55 9.57 6.45 -0.13
C VAL A 55 8.14 5.97 -0.29
N ARG A 56 7.81 5.45 -1.47
CA ARG A 56 6.42 5.16 -1.84
C ARG A 56 6.28 3.82 -2.52
N PHE A 57 5.13 3.20 -2.32
CA PHE A 57 4.72 2.03 -3.08
C PHE A 57 3.71 2.44 -4.16
N ALA A 58 3.63 1.63 -5.21
CA ALA A 58 2.54 1.67 -6.16
C ALA A 58 2.12 0.25 -6.51
N LEU A 59 0.82 -0.02 -6.41
CA LEU A 59 0.18 -1.27 -6.77
C LEU A 59 -0.81 -1.00 -7.89
N THR A 60 -0.57 -1.57 -9.06
CA THR A 60 -1.28 -1.25 -10.29
C THR A 60 -2.05 -2.46 -10.80
N PHE A 61 -3.35 -2.29 -11.03
CA PHE A 61 -4.27 -3.29 -11.53
C PHE A 61 -4.72 -2.89 -12.93
N HIS A 62 -4.77 -3.85 -13.86
CA HIS A 62 -5.35 -3.62 -15.17
C HIS A 62 -6.72 -4.30 -15.26
N GLY A 63 -7.78 -3.50 -15.44
CA GLY A 63 -9.15 -3.99 -15.50
C GLY A 63 -10.20 -2.90 -15.24
N SER A 64 -11.47 -3.29 -15.37
CA SER A 64 -12.61 -2.39 -15.18
C SER A 64 -12.85 -1.96 -13.72
N ALA A 65 -12.25 -2.65 -12.75
CA ALA A 65 -12.39 -2.35 -11.33
C ALA A 65 -11.15 -2.76 -10.51
N LEU A 66 -11.06 -2.23 -9.28
CA LEU A 66 -10.13 -2.74 -8.27
C LEU A 66 -10.43 -4.20 -7.94
N LEU A 67 -9.39 -5.01 -7.88
CA LEU A 67 -9.49 -6.41 -7.49
C LEU A 67 -9.65 -6.47 -5.97
N THR A 68 -10.77 -7.01 -5.47
CA THR A 68 -11.12 -6.95 -4.03
C THR A 68 -10.96 -8.29 -3.31
N SER A 69 -10.89 -9.40 -4.05
CA SER A 69 -10.72 -10.74 -3.48
C SER A 69 -9.92 -11.65 -4.41
N GLY A 70 -8.99 -12.43 -3.86
CA GLY A 70 -8.26 -13.47 -4.58
C GLY A 70 -6.74 -13.29 -4.53
N ASN A 71 -6.03 -14.16 -5.25
CA ASN A 71 -4.57 -14.11 -5.37
C ASN A 71 -4.19 -13.73 -6.80
N PHE A 72 -3.45 -12.64 -6.94
CA PHE A 72 -3.11 -12.07 -8.24
C PHE A 72 -1.61 -12.13 -8.46
N ARG A 73 -1.19 -12.75 -9.56
CA ARG A 73 0.23 -12.81 -9.91
C ARG A 73 0.75 -11.40 -10.16
N ILE A 74 1.87 -11.08 -9.52
CA ILE A 74 2.62 -9.85 -9.77
C ILE A 74 3.46 -10.06 -11.01
N THR A 75 3.35 -9.14 -11.96
CA THR A 75 4.19 -9.08 -13.14
C THR A 75 4.92 -7.75 -13.18
N ARG A 76 5.93 -7.66 -14.05
CA ARG A 76 6.50 -6.34 -14.36
C ARG A 76 5.45 -5.47 -15.04
N ARG A 77 5.69 -4.16 -15.02
CA ARG A 77 4.74 -3.18 -15.56
C ARG A 77 4.57 -3.35 -17.07
N GLU A 78 5.62 -3.72 -17.77
CA GLU A 78 5.61 -3.97 -19.23
C GLU A 78 4.80 -5.22 -19.58
N ASP A 79 4.71 -6.18 -18.65
CA ASP A 79 4.01 -7.46 -18.82
C ASP A 79 2.56 -7.42 -18.29
N LEU A 80 2.09 -6.23 -17.87
CA LEU A 80 0.78 -6.02 -17.27
C LEU A 80 -0.33 -6.26 -18.30
N GLY A 81 -1.36 -6.99 -17.89
CA GLY A 81 -2.53 -7.27 -18.71
C GLY A 81 -3.75 -7.52 -17.83
N MET A 82 -4.91 -7.73 -18.47
CA MET A 82 -6.18 -8.04 -17.80
C MET A 82 -6.02 -9.04 -16.65
N GLY A 83 -6.46 -8.67 -15.44
CA GLY A 83 -6.43 -9.55 -14.27
C GLY A 83 -5.04 -9.77 -13.66
N LYS A 84 -4.00 -9.12 -14.18
CA LYS A 84 -2.66 -9.10 -13.59
C LYS A 84 -2.46 -7.83 -12.76
N VAL A 85 -1.45 -7.89 -11.90
CA VAL A 85 -1.06 -6.80 -11.01
C VAL A 85 0.41 -6.51 -11.21
N SER A 86 0.82 -5.25 -11.18
CA SER A 86 2.22 -4.88 -11.04
C SER A 86 2.43 -4.11 -9.76
N MET A 87 3.61 -4.29 -9.15
CA MET A 87 3.99 -3.60 -7.94
C MET A 87 5.36 -2.96 -8.12
N GLY A 88 5.50 -1.75 -7.60
CA GLY A 88 6.78 -1.05 -7.56
C GLY A 88 6.97 -0.30 -6.25
N ILE A 89 8.23 -0.06 -5.92
CA ILE A 89 8.68 0.77 -4.81
C ILE A 89 9.57 1.85 -5.40
N CYS A 90 9.32 3.11 -5.06
CA CYS A 90 10.22 4.21 -5.39
C CYS A 90 10.81 4.80 -4.12
N ILE A 91 12.13 4.96 -4.11
CA ILE A 91 12.89 5.64 -3.08
C ILE A 91 13.43 6.91 -3.74
N ASP A 92 12.85 8.06 -3.39
CA ASP A 92 13.15 9.34 -4.03
C ASP A 92 12.82 9.30 -5.55
N THR A 93 13.83 9.43 -6.41
CA THR A 93 13.70 9.38 -7.87
C THR A 93 13.93 7.99 -8.46
N VAL A 94 14.40 7.03 -7.66
CA VAL A 94 14.73 5.68 -8.13
C VAL A 94 13.55 4.75 -7.88
N CYS A 95 13.12 4.02 -8.90
CA CYS A 95 12.04 3.06 -8.80
C CYS A 95 12.53 1.64 -9.08
N TYR A 96 11.94 0.69 -8.36
CA TYR A 96 12.21 -0.73 -8.42
C TYR A 96 10.90 -1.47 -8.71
N GLY A 97 10.97 -2.45 -9.59
CA GLY A 97 9.86 -3.35 -9.94
C GLY A 97 10.16 -4.78 -9.51
N ILE A 98 9.14 -5.65 -9.54
CA ILE A 98 9.34 -7.07 -9.21
C ILE A 98 10.42 -7.71 -10.11
N SER A 99 11.36 -8.47 -9.54
CA SER A 99 12.33 -9.23 -10.33
C SER A 99 11.62 -10.26 -11.24
N SER A 100 12.08 -10.40 -12.48
CA SER A 100 11.58 -11.40 -13.44
C SER A 100 11.91 -12.84 -13.04
N HIS A 101 12.84 -13.05 -12.10
CA HIS A 101 13.31 -14.37 -11.68
C HIS A 101 12.49 -14.98 -10.54
N GLN A 102 11.39 -14.35 -10.13
CA GLN A 102 10.50 -14.89 -9.11
C GLN A 102 9.04 -14.78 -9.54
N THR A 103 8.22 -15.69 -9.03
CA THR A 103 6.77 -15.59 -9.12
C THR A 103 6.24 -15.24 -7.74
N LYS A 104 5.55 -14.10 -7.65
CA LYS A 104 4.97 -13.58 -6.41
C LYS A 104 3.52 -13.19 -6.66
N TYR A 105 2.77 -13.11 -5.58
CA TYR A 105 1.34 -12.84 -5.60
C TYR A 105 0.99 -11.74 -4.60
N VAL A 106 -0.01 -10.94 -4.97
CA VAL A 106 -0.73 -10.08 -4.05
C VAL A 106 -2.04 -10.76 -3.72
N THR A 107 -2.30 -10.95 -2.44
CA THR A 107 -3.58 -11.42 -1.93
C THR A 107 -4.46 -10.21 -1.65
N ALA A 108 -5.62 -10.14 -2.30
CA ALA A 108 -6.68 -9.20 -1.97
C ALA A 108 -7.73 -9.88 -1.10
N ILE A 109 -8.13 -9.22 -0.02
CA ILE A 109 -9.15 -9.72 0.91
C ILE A 109 -10.09 -8.57 1.25
N ILE A 110 -11.40 -8.85 1.29
CA ILE A 110 -12.36 -7.93 1.88
C ILE A 110 -12.44 -8.20 3.37
N ASN A 111 -12.11 -7.20 4.18
CA ASN A 111 -12.27 -7.24 5.63
C ASN A 111 -13.08 -6.01 6.06
N ASN A 112 -14.22 -6.21 6.72
CA ASN A 112 -15.13 -5.14 7.15
C ASN A 112 -15.48 -4.14 6.03
N LYS A 113 -15.85 -4.66 4.85
CA LYS A 113 -16.18 -3.88 3.64
C LYS A 113 -15.02 -3.04 3.06
N LYS A 114 -13.79 -3.28 3.51
CA LYS A 114 -12.57 -2.64 2.98
C LYS A 114 -11.69 -3.67 2.30
N ALA A 115 -11.19 -3.34 1.12
CA ALA A 115 -10.16 -4.14 0.46
C ALA A 115 -8.83 -3.98 1.20
N GLN A 116 -8.16 -5.09 1.44
CA GLN A 116 -6.82 -5.17 1.98
C GLN A 116 -5.95 -5.95 1.01
N TYR A 117 -4.72 -5.47 0.81
CA TYR A 117 -3.74 -6.09 -0.08
C TYR A 117 -2.53 -6.52 0.73
N GLN A 118 -2.13 -7.77 0.58
CA GLN A 118 -0.99 -8.34 1.28
C GLN A 118 -0.07 -9.04 0.28
N MET A 119 1.23 -8.97 0.54
CA MET A 119 2.25 -9.59 -0.28
C MET A 119 3.33 -10.15 0.63
N ALA A 120 3.81 -11.35 0.32
CA ALA A 120 4.99 -11.90 0.97
C ALA A 120 6.26 -11.17 0.53
N HIS A 121 7.38 -11.39 1.25
CA HIS A 121 8.69 -10.88 0.85
C HIS A 121 9.01 -11.24 -0.61
N ALA A 122 9.49 -10.25 -1.36
CA ALA A 122 9.92 -10.36 -2.75
C ALA A 122 11.10 -9.43 -3.03
N TRP A 123 11.93 -9.81 -4.00
CA TRP A 123 13.02 -8.96 -4.50
C TRP A 123 12.52 -7.91 -5.50
N PHE A 124 12.90 -6.66 -5.32
CA PHE A 124 12.64 -5.62 -6.30
C PHE A 124 13.94 -5.22 -6.97
N VAL A 125 13.93 -5.10 -8.30
CA VAL A 125 15.11 -4.70 -9.09
C VAL A 125 14.87 -3.33 -9.71
N LYS A 126 15.92 -2.53 -9.79
CA LYS A 126 15.87 -1.22 -10.40
C LYS A 126 15.56 -1.33 -11.89
N PHE A 127 14.64 -0.52 -12.39
CA PHE A 127 14.12 -0.64 -13.78
C PHE A 127 15.21 -0.63 -14.86
N ASN A 128 16.30 0.13 -14.65
CA ASN A 128 17.40 0.27 -15.60
C ASN A 128 18.70 -0.45 -15.20
N ASN A 129 18.70 -1.18 -14.08
CA ASN A 129 19.87 -1.94 -13.63
C ASN A 129 19.40 -3.18 -12.83
N PRO A 130 19.26 -4.36 -13.47
CA PRO A 130 18.77 -5.55 -12.79
C PRO A 130 19.72 -6.09 -11.71
N ASN A 131 20.97 -5.62 -11.66
CA ASN A 131 21.95 -5.98 -10.62
C ASN A 131 21.80 -5.13 -9.35
N ASP A 132 20.92 -4.12 -9.35
CA ASP A 132 20.61 -3.27 -8.22
C ASP A 132 19.24 -3.66 -7.67
N SER A 133 19.21 -4.27 -6.47
CA SER A 133 18.02 -4.87 -5.88
C SER A 133 17.80 -4.48 -4.43
N ILE A 134 16.53 -4.44 -4.02
CA ILE A 134 16.05 -4.19 -2.67
C ILE A 134 14.98 -5.20 -2.24
#